data_AF-A0A9P9PBB9-F1
#
_entry.id   AF-A0A9P9PBB9-F1
#
_cell.length_a   1.000
_cell.length_b   1.000
_cell.length_c   1.000
_cell.angle_alpha   90.00
_cell.angle_beta   90.00
_cell.angle_gamma   90.00
#
_symmetry.space_group_name_H-M   'P 1'
#
loop_
_entity.id
_entity.type
_entity.pdbx_description
1 polymer ?
#
loop_
_entity_poly.entity_id
_entity_poly.type
_entity_poly.pdbx_seq_one_letter_code
_entity_poly.pdbx_strand_id
1 'polypeptide(L)'
;MLRPVNVGGQCGSQIKWQSPSEALDALVHQITSELEHMDRLDDIPAQHTIKWLLRAHCQNLVISETISITSIVLGIKEWAEAFCHTCNLQSEPATKLDRFRGAIARLVIEYLSNILDVAYLASNLESYFIRTSTWPLPEKRPQVFSTSWLEHLRRRGLLLDPHYELNWSGRGQHVEYNQHSESTIPLTVEKVLGYSSSAVVERVKCRRIRLARKKIRCTRHLIKADYVVEVEHL
;
A
#
# COMPACT_ATOMS: atom_id res chain seq x y z
N MET A 1 30.21 -22.42 -18.39
CA MET A 1 30.09 -20.99 -18.76
C MET A 1 28.71 -20.78 -19.38
N LEU A 2 27.74 -20.33 -18.60
CA LEU A 2 26.39 -20.01 -19.09
C LEU A 2 26.28 -18.50 -19.24
N ARG A 3 25.89 -18.05 -20.44
CA ARG A 3 25.64 -16.62 -20.71
C ARG A 3 24.31 -16.21 -20.08
N PRO A 4 24.22 -15.02 -19.47
CA PRO A 4 22.95 -14.51 -18.97
C PRO A 4 22.05 -14.11 -20.14
N VAL A 5 20.78 -14.51 -20.02
CA VAL A 5 19.69 -14.06 -20.89
C VAL A 5 19.40 -12.60 -20.55
N ASN A 6 19.56 -11.74 -21.56
CA ASN A 6 19.32 -10.31 -21.46
C ASN A 6 17.81 -10.06 -21.56
N VAL A 7 17.14 -9.84 -20.44
CA VAL A 7 15.73 -9.40 -20.40
C VAL A 7 15.72 -7.88 -20.47
N GLY A 8 15.85 -7.34 -21.67
CA GLY A 8 15.67 -5.92 -21.95
C GLY A 8 14.18 -5.55 -21.91
N GLY A 9 13.62 -5.43 -20.70
CA GLY A 9 12.31 -4.81 -20.50
C GLY A 9 12.45 -3.29 -20.59
N GLN A 10 11.92 -2.70 -21.66
CA GLN A 10 11.71 -1.25 -21.74
C GLN A 10 10.83 -0.83 -20.56
N CYS A 11 11.38 -0.07 -19.63
CA CYS A 11 10.62 0.56 -18.56
C CYS A 11 9.71 1.61 -19.21
N GLY A 12 8.40 1.45 -19.01
CA GLY A 12 7.34 2.04 -19.81
C GLY A 12 7.38 3.56 -19.90
N SER A 13 7.17 4.05 -21.11
CA SER A 13 6.77 5.44 -21.33
C SER A 13 5.45 5.70 -20.59
N GLN A 14 5.46 6.58 -19.60
CA GLN A 14 4.23 7.06 -18.95
C GLN A 14 3.30 7.63 -20.03
N ILE A 15 2.13 7.02 -20.19
CA ILE A 15 1.11 7.51 -21.09
C ILE A 15 0.50 8.75 -20.44
N LYS A 16 0.72 9.92 -21.04
CA LYS A 16 0.13 11.18 -20.57
C LYS A 16 -1.16 11.44 -21.35
N TRP A 17 -2.30 11.23 -20.71
CA TRP A 17 -3.62 11.48 -21.28
C TRP A 17 -3.90 12.99 -21.39
N GLN A 18 -4.58 13.42 -22.46
CA GLN A 18 -4.89 14.84 -22.66
C GLN A 18 -6.09 15.29 -21.82
N SER A 19 -6.96 14.36 -21.42
CA SER A 19 -8.13 14.64 -20.58
C SER A 19 -8.57 13.43 -19.72
N PRO A 20 -9.32 13.65 -18.61
CA PRO A 20 -9.90 12.57 -17.81
C PRO A 20 -10.88 11.67 -18.59
N SER A 21 -11.61 12.22 -19.56
CA SER A 21 -12.54 11.42 -20.38
C SER A 21 -11.80 10.46 -21.31
N GLU A 22 -10.68 10.91 -21.90
CA GLU A 22 -9.83 10.07 -22.75
C GLU A 22 -9.19 8.94 -21.94
N ALA A 23 -8.69 9.24 -20.74
CA ALA A 23 -8.16 8.23 -19.82
C ALA A 23 -9.24 7.19 -19.43
N LEU A 24 -10.49 7.62 -19.26
CA LEU A 24 -11.60 6.74 -18.91
C LEU A 24 -11.99 5.85 -20.07
N ASP A 25 -12.04 6.39 -21.29
CA ASP A 25 -12.34 5.60 -22.48
C ASP A 25 -11.24 4.56 -22.76
N ALA A 26 -9.96 4.91 -22.54
CA ALA A 26 -8.85 3.96 -22.62
C ALA A 26 -8.96 2.84 -21.57
N LEU A 27 -9.30 3.19 -20.32
CA LEU A 27 -9.54 2.21 -19.26
C LEU A 27 -10.67 1.24 -19.62
N VAL A 28 -11.81 1.76 -20.12
CA VAL A 28 -12.94 0.94 -20.58
C VAL A 28 -12.51 -0.01 -21.68
N HIS A 29 -11.76 0.47 -22.67
CA HIS A 29 -11.27 -0.35 -23.77
C HIS A 29 -10.35 -1.47 -23.28
N GLN A 30 -9.45 -1.18 -22.34
CA GLN A 30 -8.52 -2.17 -21.81
C GLN A 30 -9.21 -3.24 -20.96
N ILE A 31 -10.19 -2.83 -20.14
CA ILE A 31 -11.04 -3.78 -19.39
C ILE A 31 -11.84 -4.66 -20.35
N THR A 32 -12.38 -4.07 -21.42
CA THR A 32 -13.11 -4.81 -22.47
C THR A 32 -12.20 -5.84 -23.13
N SER A 33 -10.97 -5.46 -23.47
CA SER A 33 -10.00 -6.39 -24.06
C SER A 33 -9.63 -7.54 -23.11
N GLU A 34 -9.47 -7.29 -21.81
CA GLU A 34 -9.25 -8.36 -20.83
C GLU A 34 -10.46 -9.33 -20.75
N LEU A 35 -11.68 -8.83 -20.91
CA LEU A 35 -12.88 -9.67 -21.00
C LEU A 35 -12.95 -10.48 -22.30
N GLU A 36 -12.49 -9.92 -23.43
CA GLU A 36 -12.33 -10.64 -24.71
C GLU A 36 -11.38 -11.82 -24.55
N HIS A 37 -10.26 -11.62 -23.87
CA HIS A 37 -9.27 -12.68 -23.61
C HIS A 37 -9.80 -13.80 -22.69
N MET A 38 -10.95 -13.58 -22.03
CA MET A 38 -11.63 -14.59 -21.22
C MET A 38 -12.70 -15.38 -22.01
N ASP A 39 -12.86 -15.15 -23.32
CA ASP A 39 -13.90 -15.75 -24.18
C ASP A 39 -15.33 -15.47 -23.68
N ARG A 40 -15.58 -14.28 -23.10
CA ARG A 40 -16.87 -13.88 -22.51
C ARG A 40 -17.59 -12.75 -23.26
N LEU A 41 -17.17 -12.43 -24.49
CA LEU A 41 -17.69 -11.26 -25.20
C LEU A 41 -19.14 -11.41 -25.66
N ASP A 42 -19.55 -12.63 -25.99
CA ASP A 42 -20.84 -12.91 -26.63
C ASP A 42 -22.05 -12.74 -25.70
N ASP A 43 -21.83 -12.56 -24.40
CA ASP A 43 -22.88 -12.62 -23.39
C ASP A 43 -23.37 -11.26 -22.87
N ILE A 44 -22.88 -10.10 -23.39
CA ILE A 44 -23.05 -8.87 -22.59
C ILE A 44 -23.42 -7.56 -23.33
N PRO A 45 -24.43 -6.82 -22.83
CA PRO A 45 -24.46 -5.35 -22.84
C PRO A 45 -23.36 -4.72 -21.93
N ALA A 46 -22.19 -5.35 -21.81
CA ALA A 46 -21.16 -5.08 -20.80
C ALA A 46 -20.60 -3.68 -20.97
N GLN A 47 -20.20 -3.32 -22.18
CA GLN A 47 -19.42 -2.09 -22.38
C GLN A 47 -20.17 -0.85 -21.87
N HIS A 48 -21.47 -0.76 -22.12
CA HIS A 48 -22.29 0.35 -21.62
C HIS A 48 -22.41 0.32 -20.08
N THR A 49 -22.66 -0.85 -19.50
CA THR A 49 -22.76 -1.02 -18.04
C THR A 49 -21.43 -0.75 -17.33
N ILE A 50 -20.33 -1.24 -17.89
CA ILE A 50 -18.94 -1.02 -17.46
C ILE A 50 -18.61 0.46 -17.51
N LYS A 51 -18.90 1.12 -18.64
CA LYS A 51 -18.67 2.55 -18.82
C LYS A 51 -19.51 3.38 -17.85
N TRP A 52 -20.77 3.00 -17.63
CA TRP A 52 -21.66 3.66 -16.67
C TRP A 52 -21.16 3.49 -15.23
N LEU A 53 -20.81 2.26 -14.82
CA LEU A 53 -20.27 1.97 -13.50
C LEU A 53 -19.00 2.78 -13.27
N LEU A 54 -18.00 2.69 -14.15
CA LEU A 54 -16.75 3.44 -14.01
C LEU A 54 -16.99 4.96 -13.93
N ARG A 55 -17.88 5.50 -14.76
CA ARG A 55 -18.20 6.93 -14.75
C ARG A 55 -18.85 7.38 -13.44
N ALA A 56 -19.92 6.70 -13.00
CA ALA A 56 -20.64 7.06 -11.78
C ALA A 56 -19.72 7.08 -10.56
N HIS A 57 -18.78 6.15 -10.54
CA HIS A 57 -17.94 5.88 -9.40
C HIS A 57 -16.67 6.75 -9.39
N CYS A 58 -16.10 7.08 -10.57
CA CYS A 58 -15.12 8.15 -10.73
C CYS A 58 -15.69 9.51 -10.30
N GLN A 59 -16.95 9.81 -10.66
CA GLN A 59 -17.62 11.04 -10.23
C GLN A 59 -17.75 11.11 -8.71
N ASN A 60 -18.14 10.01 -8.07
CA ASN A 60 -18.21 9.94 -6.60
C ASN A 60 -16.84 10.13 -5.93
N LEU A 61 -15.76 9.61 -6.52
CA LEU A 61 -14.41 9.84 -6.02
C LEU A 61 -14.02 11.32 -6.14
N VAL A 62 -14.19 11.93 -7.31
CA VAL A 62 -13.82 13.34 -7.58
C VAL A 62 -14.58 14.33 -6.70
N ILE A 63 -15.84 14.04 -6.35
CA ILE A 63 -16.68 14.94 -5.52
C ILE A 63 -16.28 14.90 -4.03
N SER A 64 -15.59 13.86 -3.58
CA SER A 64 -15.18 13.75 -2.17
C SER A 64 -13.99 14.67 -1.88
N GLU A 65 -14.19 15.71 -1.08
CA GLU A 65 -13.15 16.69 -0.69
C GLU A 65 -11.99 16.07 0.13
N THR A 66 -12.19 14.88 0.69
CA THR A 66 -11.16 14.15 1.47
C THR A 66 -11.13 12.68 1.07
N ILE A 67 -10.49 12.38 -0.05
CA ILE A 67 -10.28 10.99 -0.46
C ILE A 67 -9.10 10.41 0.32
N SER A 68 -9.40 9.60 1.34
CA SER A 68 -8.37 8.77 1.98
C SER A 68 -7.93 7.64 1.04
N ILE A 69 -6.67 7.21 1.13
CA ILE A 69 -6.16 6.03 0.39
C ILE A 69 -7.02 4.80 0.66
N THR A 70 -7.49 4.65 1.90
CA THR A 70 -8.37 3.55 2.32
C THR A 70 -9.69 3.55 1.54
N SER A 71 -10.29 4.73 1.34
CA SER A 71 -11.53 4.89 0.58
C SER A 71 -11.34 4.55 -0.89
N ILE A 72 -10.20 4.92 -1.48
CA ILE A 72 -9.86 4.54 -2.87
C ILE A 72 -9.76 3.02 -3.00
N VAL A 73 -9.01 2.39 -2.10
CA VAL A 73 -8.79 0.94 -2.12
C VAL A 73 -10.09 0.17 -1.95
N LEU A 74 -10.93 0.57 -0.98
CA LEU A 74 -12.25 -0.04 -0.78
C LEU A 74 -13.12 0.12 -2.02
N GLY A 75 -13.12 1.32 -2.63
CA GLY A 75 -13.82 1.56 -3.89
C GLY A 75 -13.34 0.63 -5.01
N ILE A 76 -12.04 0.51 -5.23
CA ILE A 76 -11.50 -0.40 -6.26
C ILE A 76 -11.92 -1.86 -6.01
N LYS A 77 -11.93 -2.28 -4.74
CA LYS A 77 -12.37 -3.63 -4.37
C LYS A 77 -13.85 -3.84 -4.68
N GLU A 78 -14.71 -2.92 -4.24
CA GLU A 78 -16.16 -2.96 -4.52
C GLU A 78 -16.42 -2.98 -6.03
N TRP A 79 -15.62 -2.25 -6.83
CA TRP A 79 -15.72 -2.30 -8.29
C TRP A 79 -15.37 -3.68 -8.80
N ALA A 80 -14.20 -4.22 -8.44
CA ALA A 80 -13.78 -5.52 -8.92
C ALA A 80 -14.83 -6.60 -8.60
N GLU A 81 -15.46 -6.54 -7.42
CA GLU A 81 -16.57 -7.43 -7.03
C GLU A 81 -17.84 -7.19 -7.85
N ALA A 82 -18.25 -5.93 -8.05
CA ALA A 82 -19.40 -5.58 -8.88
C ALA A 82 -19.23 -6.04 -10.33
N PHE A 83 -18.04 -5.85 -10.91
CA PHE A 83 -17.69 -6.35 -12.24
C PHE A 83 -17.78 -7.88 -12.32
N CYS A 84 -17.23 -8.59 -11.33
CA CYS A 84 -17.33 -10.04 -11.27
C CYS A 84 -18.80 -10.52 -11.23
N HIS A 85 -19.64 -9.81 -10.50
CA HIS A 85 -21.07 -10.11 -10.42
C HIS A 85 -21.80 -9.80 -11.74
N THR A 86 -21.58 -8.63 -12.34
CA THR A 86 -22.21 -8.21 -13.60
C THR A 86 -21.81 -9.11 -14.77
N CYS A 87 -20.56 -9.56 -14.80
CA CYS A 87 -20.06 -10.46 -15.84
C CYS A 87 -20.34 -11.95 -15.53
N ASN A 88 -21.11 -12.26 -14.47
CA ASN A 88 -21.44 -13.62 -14.03
C ASN A 88 -20.19 -14.53 -13.86
N LEU A 89 -19.08 -13.96 -13.41
CA LEU A 89 -17.78 -14.66 -13.27
C LEU A 89 -17.71 -15.52 -12.01
N GLN A 90 -18.80 -15.64 -11.24
CA GLN A 90 -18.82 -16.41 -9.99
C GLN A 90 -18.63 -17.92 -10.20
N SER A 91 -18.88 -18.41 -11.41
CA SER A 91 -18.68 -19.81 -11.78
C SER A 91 -17.26 -20.11 -12.29
N GLU A 92 -16.42 -19.10 -12.50
CA GLU A 92 -15.03 -19.29 -12.94
C GLU A 92 -14.15 -19.84 -11.81
N PRO A 93 -13.10 -20.62 -12.15
CA PRO A 93 -12.11 -21.03 -11.17
C PRO A 93 -11.45 -19.81 -10.52
N ALA A 94 -11.21 -19.89 -9.21
CA ALA A 94 -10.66 -18.81 -8.39
C ALA A 94 -9.40 -18.17 -8.99
N THR A 95 -8.52 -18.97 -9.61
CA THR A 95 -7.29 -18.49 -10.24
C THR A 95 -7.53 -17.53 -11.41
N LYS A 96 -8.58 -17.74 -12.21
CA LYS A 96 -8.97 -16.82 -13.29
C LYS A 96 -9.59 -15.55 -12.71
N LEU A 97 -10.44 -15.70 -11.70
CA LEU A 97 -11.10 -14.58 -11.03
C LEU A 97 -10.08 -13.64 -10.37
N ASP A 98 -9.07 -14.18 -9.71
CA ASP A 98 -8.01 -13.41 -9.09
C ASP A 98 -7.11 -12.71 -10.11
N ARG A 99 -6.83 -13.37 -11.24
CA ARG A 99 -6.11 -12.74 -12.36
C ARG A 99 -6.90 -11.55 -12.93
N PHE A 100 -8.20 -11.72 -13.13
CA PHE A 100 -9.09 -10.66 -13.62
C PHE A 100 -9.15 -9.49 -12.63
N ARG A 101 -9.42 -9.76 -11.34
CA ARG A 101 -9.42 -8.74 -10.28
C ARG A 101 -8.10 -7.98 -10.22
N GLY A 102 -6.97 -8.68 -10.33
CA GLY A 102 -5.64 -8.08 -10.36
C GLY A 102 -5.38 -7.24 -11.62
N ALA A 103 -5.96 -7.60 -12.77
CA ALA A 103 -5.92 -6.77 -13.98
C ALA A 103 -6.75 -5.49 -13.78
N ILE A 104 -8.02 -5.61 -13.38
CA ILE A 104 -8.90 -4.45 -13.12
C ILE A 104 -8.28 -3.48 -12.11
N ALA A 105 -7.76 -4.01 -10.99
CA ALA A 105 -7.10 -3.19 -9.98
C ALA A 105 -5.93 -2.38 -10.55
N ARG A 106 -5.02 -3.01 -11.30
CA ARG A 106 -3.88 -2.31 -11.92
C ARG A 106 -4.32 -1.21 -12.86
N LEU A 107 -5.32 -1.50 -13.69
CA LEU A 107 -5.87 -0.52 -14.63
C LEU A 107 -6.49 0.68 -13.93
N VAL A 108 -7.25 0.45 -12.85
CA VAL A 108 -7.85 1.55 -12.08
C VAL A 108 -6.77 2.36 -11.33
N ILE A 109 -5.74 1.72 -10.79
CA ILE A 109 -4.62 2.42 -10.15
C ILE A 109 -3.89 3.31 -11.15
N GLU A 110 -3.61 2.80 -12.35
CA GLU A 110 -2.95 3.56 -13.41
C GLU A 110 -3.78 4.79 -13.79
N TYR A 111 -5.08 4.60 -14.00
CA TYR A 111 -6.02 5.69 -14.27
C TYR A 111 -6.03 6.75 -13.14
N LEU A 112 -6.16 6.32 -11.88
CA LEU A 112 -6.17 7.23 -10.73
C LEU A 112 -4.84 7.95 -10.54
N SER A 113 -3.71 7.27 -10.79
CA SER A 113 -2.38 7.86 -10.70
C SER A 113 -2.19 8.95 -11.76
N ASN A 114 -2.73 8.74 -12.96
CA ASN A 114 -2.69 9.72 -14.04
C ASN A 114 -3.59 10.94 -13.78
N ILE A 115 -4.76 10.74 -13.16
CA ILE A 115 -5.71 11.84 -12.91
C ILE A 115 -5.36 12.65 -11.67
N LEU A 116 -4.94 11.98 -10.60
CA LEU A 116 -4.65 12.64 -9.34
C LEU A 116 -3.23 13.22 -9.31
N ASP A 117 -2.39 12.94 -10.31
CA ASP A 117 -0.95 13.29 -10.37
C ASP A 117 -0.18 12.89 -9.10
N VAL A 118 -0.61 11.79 -8.48
CA VAL A 118 -0.02 11.33 -7.21
C VAL A 118 0.83 10.10 -7.50
N ALA A 119 2.09 10.32 -7.88
CA ALA A 119 3.10 9.26 -7.97
C ALA A 119 3.20 8.45 -6.65
N TYR A 120 2.86 9.07 -5.52
CA TYR A 120 2.76 8.42 -4.21
C TYR A 120 1.60 7.41 -4.10
N LEU A 121 0.48 7.61 -4.82
CA LEU A 121 -0.63 6.65 -4.85
C LEU A 121 -0.24 5.40 -5.61
N ALA A 122 0.42 5.52 -6.77
CA ALA A 122 0.87 4.37 -7.56
C ALA A 122 1.73 3.41 -6.73
N SER A 123 2.76 3.93 -6.04
CA SER A 123 3.67 3.10 -5.25
C SER A 123 2.98 2.44 -4.04
N ASN A 124 2.08 3.15 -3.37
CA ASN A 124 1.35 2.62 -2.22
C ASN A 124 0.24 1.64 -2.61
N LEU A 125 -0.51 1.94 -3.67
CA LEU A 125 -1.57 1.08 -4.18
C LEU A 125 -0.99 -0.18 -4.82
N GLU A 126 0.09 -0.08 -5.60
CA GLU A 126 0.71 -1.27 -6.19
C GLU A 126 1.34 -2.16 -5.10
N SER A 127 1.98 -1.59 -4.08
CA SER A 127 2.43 -2.37 -2.92
C SER A 127 1.26 -3.00 -2.15
N TYR A 128 0.12 -2.31 -2.06
CA TYR A 128 -1.09 -2.84 -1.44
C TYR A 128 -1.66 -4.00 -2.25
N PHE A 129 -1.85 -3.84 -3.56
CA PHE A 129 -2.43 -4.87 -4.44
C PHE A 129 -1.53 -6.10 -4.60
N ILE A 130 -0.20 -5.94 -4.70
CA ILE A 130 0.73 -7.07 -4.67
C ILE A 130 0.62 -7.84 -3.34
N ARG A 131 0.25 -7.17 -2.24
CA ARG A 131 0.06 -7.79 -0.93
C ARG A 131 -1.35 -8.36 -0.72
N THR A 132 -2.37 -7.86 -1.42
CA THR A 132 -3.75 -8.35 -1.33
C THR A 132 -4.15 -9.28 -2.48
N SER A 133 -3.30 -9.46 -3.49
CA SER A 133 -3.53 -10.40 -4.61
C SER A 133 -3.49 -11.86 -4.19
N THR A 134 -3.02 -12.17 -2.98
CA THR A 134 -3.32 -13.45 -2.32
C THR A 134 -4.69 -13.32 -1.65
N TRP A 135 -5.75 -13.53 -2.43
CA TRP A 135 -7.11 -13.64 -1.91
C TRP A 135 -7.40 -15.10 -1.55
N PRO A 136 -8.03 -15.41 -0.41
CA PRO A 136 -8.42 -14.49 0.66
C PRO A 136 -7.20 -14.05 1.48
N LEU A 137 -7.26 -12.82 2.03
CA LEU A 137 -6.24 -12.33 2.95
C LEU A 137 -6.09 -13.35 4.10
N PRO A 138 -4.87 -13.77 4.47
CA PRO A 138 -4.71 -14.66 5.62
C PRO A 138 -5.26 -13.96 6.86
N GLU A 139 -6.37 -14.51 7.36
CA GLU A 139 -7.26 -13.91 8.37
C GLU A 139 -6.59 -13.70 9.74
N LYS A 140 -5.38 -14.25 9.92
CA LYS A 140 -4.54 -14.05 11.11
C LYS A 140 -3.07 -14.13 10.72
N ARG A 141 -2.42 -12.98 10.63
CA ARG A 141 -0.95 -12.93 10.75
C ARG A 141 -0.57 -13.21 12.21
N PRO A 142 0.55 -13.90 12.48
CA PRO A 142 1.00 -14.12 13.84
C PRO A 142 1.15 -12.76 14.52
N GLN A 143 0.45 -12.58 15.64
CA GLN A 143 0.61 -11.45 16.52
C GLN A 143 2.04 -11.54 17.07
N VAL A 144 3.00 -10.90 16.40
CA VAL A 144 4.42 -11.19 16.68
C VAL A 144 4.78 -10.75 18.11
N PHE A 145 4.05 -9.77 18.67
CA PHE A 145 4.23 -9.32 20.06
C PHE A 145 2.92 -8.71 20.61
N SER A 146 2.44 -9.17 21.77
CA SER A 146 1.34 -8.54 22.53
C SER A 146 1.80 -8.19 23.94
N THR A 147 2.81 -7.33 24.06
CA THR A 147 3.20 -6.79 25.35
C THR A 147 2.20 -5.72 25.80
N SER A 148 2.09 -5.50 27.12
CA SER A 148 1.28 -4.42 27.70
C SER A 148 1.64 -3.05 27.12
N TRP A 149 2.88 -2.88 26.66
CA TRP A 149 3.34 -1.68 25.97
C TRP A 149 2.72 -1.51 24.58
N LEU A 150 2.68 -2.56 23.75
CA LEU A 150 2.06 -2.47 22.43
C LEU A 150 0.56 -2.24 22.53
N GLU A 151 -0.10 -2.80 23.54
CA GLU A 151 -1.50 -2.49 23.82
C GLU A 151 -1.69 -1.03 24.28
N HIS A 152 -0.76 -0.48 25.07
CA HIS A 152 -0.77 0.93 25.43
C HIS A 152 -0.63 1.84 24.20
N LEU A 153 0.30 1.54 23.28
CA LEU A 153 0.47 2.28 22.03
C LEU A 153 -0.77 2.15 21.11
N ARG A 154 -1.36 0.94 21.02
CA ARG A 154 -2.58 0.70 20.24
C ARG A 154 -3.76 1.51 20.75
N ARG A 155 -3.97 1.55 22.07
CA ARG A 155 -5.03 2.35 22.71
C ARG A 155 -4.87 3.85 22.46
N ARG A 156 -3.64 4.32 22.25
CA ARG A 156 -3.33 5.70 21.88
C ARG A 156 -3.36 5.98 20.37
N GLY A 157 -3.66 4.98 19.53
CA GLY A 157 -3.67 5.16 18.07
C GLY A 157 -2.29 5.38 17.45
N LEU A 158 -1.21 5.06 18.17
CA LEU A 158 0.16 5.31 17.73
C LEU A 158 0.76 4.18 16.90
N LEU A 159 0.17 2.98 17.01
CA LEU A 159 0.51 1.91 16.10
C LEU A 159 -0.25 2.15 14.79
N LEU A 160 0.50 2.51 13.75
CA LEU A 160 -0.01 2.47 12.39
C LEU A 160 -0.47 1.05 12.08
N ASP A 161 -1.56 0.95 11.34
CA ASP A 161 -1.95 -0.33 10.78
C ASP A 161 -0.77 -0.90 9.97
N PRO A 162 -0.44 -2.20 10.10
CA PRO A 162 0.67 -2.83 9.37
C PRO A 162 0.66 -2.58 7.85
N HIS A 163 -0.50 -2.24 7.28
CA HIS A 163 -0.66 -1.85 5.88
C HIS A 163 0.00 -0.49 5.53
N TYR A 164 0.08 0.47 6.46
CA TYR A 164 0.70 1.79 6.25
C TYR A 164 2.14 1.88 6.79
N GLU A 165 2.61 0.82 7.44
CA GLU A 165 3.92 0.79 8.07
C GLU A 165 5.07 0.77 7.05
N LEU A 166 5.92 1.81 7.05
CA LEU A 166 7.15 1.82 6.23
C LEU A 166 8.16 0.85 6.82
N ASN A 167 8.28 -0.34 6.24
CA ASN A 167 9.15 -1.41 6.75
C ASN A 167 10.66 -1.14 6.50
N TRP A 168 11.24 -0.18 7.22
CA TRP A 168 12.64 0.20 7.09
C TRP A 168 13.61 -0.82 7.70
N SER A 169 13.17 -1.58 8.71
CA SER A 169 14.00 -2.53 9.46
C SER A 169 13.92 -3.96 8.92
N GLY A 170 12.91 -4.28 8.10
CA GLY A 170 12.51 -5.65 7.76
C GLY A 170 11.59 -6.31 8.79
N ARG A 171 11.36 -5.67 9.94
CA ARG A 171 10.52 -6.17 11.04
C ARG A 171 9.31 -5.26 11.36
N GLY A 172 9.11 -4.19 10.58
CA GLY A 172 8.14 -3.12 10.87
C GLY A 172 8.80 -1.82 11.37
N GLN A 173 8.01 -0.78 11.58
CA GLN A 173 8.34 0.46 12.30
C GLN A 173 8.24 0.26 13.81
N HIS A 174 7.28 -0.55 14.28
CA HIS A 174 7.04 -0.79 15.70
C HIS A 174 7.58 -2.15 16.12
N VAL A 175 8.82 -2.15 16.63
CA VAL A 175 9.49 -3.37 17.07
C VAL A 175 10.00 -3.18 18.49
N GLU A 176 9.61 -4.11 19.37
CA GLU A 176 10.24 -4.21 20.68
C GLU A 176 11.49 -5.08 20.61
N TYR A 177 12.58 -4.53 21.12
CA TYR A 177 13.85 -5.21 21.27
C TYR A 177 14.09 -5.47 22.75
N ASN A 178 14.51 -6.69 23.09
CA ASN A 178 15.04 -6.94 24.43
C ASN A 178 16.47 -6.38 24.53
N GLN A 179 16.99 -6.25 25.75
CA GLN A 179 18.33 -5.70 25.99
C GLN A 179 19.45 -6.46 25.25
N HIS A 180 19.29 -7.78 25.09
CA HIS A 180 20.24 -8.63 24.36
C HIS A 180 20.10 -8.55 22.83
N SER A 181 19.05 -7.88 22.34
CA SER A 181 18.77 -7.72 20.92
C SER A 181 19.41 -6.48 20.32
N GLU A 182 20.11 -5.64 21.09
CA GLU A 182 20.66 -4.39 20.58
C GLU A 182 21.61 -4.62 19.39
N SER A 183 22.41 -5.71 19.44
CA SER A 183 23.29 -6.13 18.35
C SER A 183 22.54 -6.56 17.07
N THR A 184 21.27 -6.92 17.17
CA THR A 184 20.43 -7.33 16.03
C THR A 184 19.73 -6.15 15.36
N ILE A 185 19.76 -4.96 15.97
CA ILE A 185 19.17 -3.75 15.41
C ILE A 185 20.05 -3.32 14.23
N PRO A 186 19.54 -3.26 12.99
CA PRO A 186 20.35 -2.98 11.79
C PRO A 186 20.68 -1.48 11.64
N LEU A 187 21.05 -0.82 12.73
CA LEU A 187 21.37 0.61 12.79
C LEU A 187 22.85 0.81 13.10
N THR A 188 23.61 1.25 12.10
CA THR A 188 25.01 1.64 12.28
C THR A 188 25.08 3.14 12.58
N VAL A 189 25.73 3.52 13.69
CA VAL A 189 25.94 4.94 14.04
C VAL A 189 26.99 5.54 13.10
N GLU A 190 26.67 6.65 12.44
CA GLU A 190 27.61 7.39 11.59
C GLU A 190 28.18 8.63 12.31
N LYS A 191 27.34 9.42 12.98
CA LYS A 191 27.74 10.66 13.66
C LYS A 191 26.73 11.06 14.74
N VAL A 192 27.16 11.68 15.82
CA VAL A 192 26.24 12.34 16.76
C VAL A 192 25.82 13.72 16.23
N LEU A 193 24.51 13.96 16.17
CA LEU A 193 23.91 15.21 15.68
C LEU A 193 23.66 16.21 16.80
N GLY A 194 23.36 15.74 18.01
CA GLY A 194 23.12 16.61 19.16
C GLY A 194 22.94 15.84 20.46
N TYR A 195 23.02 16.59 21.56
CA TYR A 195 22.86 16.09 22.92
C TYR A 195 21.84 16.95 23.68
N SER A 196 21.12 16.34 24.60
CA SER A 196 20.39 17.01 25.67
C SER A 196 20.75 16.36 27.02
N SER A 197 20.20 16.89 28.11
CA SER A 197 20.40 16.32 29.45
C SER A 197 19.90 14.86 29.59
N SER A 198 18.92 14.46 28.78
CA SER A 198 18.30 13.13 28.85
C SER A 198 18.29 12.37 27.53
N ALA A 199 18.82 12.93 26.44
CA ALA A 199 18.76 12.30 25.13
C ALA A 199 20.03 12.55 24.28
N VAL A 200 20.28 11.64 23.34
CA VAL A 200 21.27 11.81 22.27
C VAL A 200 20.60 11.60 20.93
N VAL A 201 20.87 12.48 19.98
CA VAL A 201 20.39 12.37 18.61
C VAL A 201 21.56 12.00 17.72
N GLU A 202 21.45 10.87 17.03
CA GLU A 202 22.50 10.29 16.20
C GLU A 202 22.04 10.17 14.75
N ARG A 203 22.93 10.44 13.81
CA ARG A 203 22.78 10.03 12.42
C ARG A 203 23.14 8.55 12.35
N VAL A 204 22.18 7.74 11.93
CA VAL A 204 22.35 6.30 11.77
C VAL A 204 22.08 5.88 10.33
N LYS A 205 22.72 4.81 9.89
CA LYS A 205 22.43 4.15 8.62
C LYS A 205 21.68 2.85 8.91
N CYS A 206 20.47 2.74 8.36
CA CYS A 206 19.71 1.50 8.31
C CYS A 206 19.71 0.96 6.88
N ARG A 207 20.44 -0.12 6.62
CA ARG A 207 20.59 -0.70 5.27
C ARG A 207 21.06 0.37 4.26
N ARG A 208 20.14 0.89 3.42
CA ARG A 208 20.41 1.89 2.35
C ARG A 208 19.95 3.30 2.71
N ILE A 209 19.28 3.50 3.85
CA ILE A 209 18.64 4.77 4.21
C ILE A 209 19.38 5.38 5.42
N ARG A 210 19.55 6.70 5.43
CA ARG A 210 20.04 7.44 6.60
C ARG A 210 18.86 7.98 7.39
N LEU A 211 18.91 7.79 8.71
CA LEU A 211 17.86 8.19 9.65
C LEU A 211 18.47 9.01 10.79
N ALA A 212 17.64 9.80 11.47
CA ALA A 212 17.95 10.36 12.77
C ALA A 212 17.40 9.43 13.86
N ARG A 213 18.26 8.98 14.78
CA ARG A 213 17.89 8.17 15.94
C ARG A 213 17.99 9.03 17.20
N LYS A 214 16.87 9.25 17.88
CA LYS A 214 16.86 9.86 19.21
C LYS A 214 16.83 8.76 20.27
N LYS A 215 17.91 8.60 21.03
CA LYS A 215 17.97 7.72 22.21
C LYS A 215 17.65 8.55 23.44
N ILE A 216 16.66 8.12 24.21
CA ILE A 216 16.21 8.82 25.41
C ILE A 216 16.47 7.96 26.63
N ARG A 217 17.15 8.53 27.63
CA ARG A 217 17.40 7.89 28.92
C ARG A 217 16.20 8.16 29.84
N CYS A 218 15.43 7.12 30.12
CA CYS A 218 14.40 7.18 31.16
C CYS A 218 15.07 7.34 32.54
N THR A 219 14.45 8.15 33.40
CA THR A 219 14.89 8.36 34.79
C THR A 219 13.75 8.00 35.75
N ARG A 220 14.00 8.04 37.06
CA ARG A 220 12.94 7.81 38.05
C ARG A 220 11.75 8.78 37.94
N HIS A 221 11.96 9.96 37.34
CA HIS A 221 10.95 10.99 37.13
C HIS A 221 10.44 11.05 35.69
N LEU A 222 11.04 10.30 34.77
CA LEU A 222 10.72 10.29 33.35
C LEU A 222 10.61 8.85 32.89
N ILE A 223 9.39 8.33 32.89
CA ILE A 223 9.09 6.95 32.52
C ILE A 223 8.81 6.82 31.03
N LYS A 224 8.86 5.59 30.51
CA LYS A 224 8.63 5.28 29.09
C LYS A 224 7.30 5.89 28.59
N ALA A 225 6.26 5.88 29.42
CA ALA A 225 4.93 6.40 29.10
C ALA A 225 4.90 7.92 28.85
N ASP A 226 5.77 8.69 29.51
CA ASP A 226 5.82 10.15 29.34
C ASP A 226 6.33 10.52 27.94
N TYR A 227 7.30 9.75 27.43
CA TYR A 227 7.87 9.96 26.10
C TYR A 227 6.97 9.53 24.95
N VAL A 228 5.89 8.79 25.23
CA VAL A 228 4.88 8.44 24.21
C VAL A 228 4.25 9.69 23.63
N VAL A 229 4.05 10.72 24.45
CA VAL A 229 3.51 12.01 24.02
C VAL A 229 4.42 12.68 22.99
N GLU A 230 5.74 12.47 23.07
CA GLU A 230 6.65 13.01 22.06
C GLU A 230 6.46 12.34 20.70
N VAL A 231 6.17 11.03 20.70
CA VAL A 231 5.95 10.24 19.48
C VAL A 231 4.58 10.53 18.85
N GLU A 232 3.60 10.93 19.65
CA GLU A 232 2.23 11.24 19.20
C GLU A 232 2.15 12.40 18.21
N HIS A 233 3.15 13.27 18.17
CA HIS A 233 3.17 14.45 17.31
C HIS A 233 4.07 14.28 16.06
N LEU A 234 4.54 13.07 15.77
CA LEU A 234 5.39 12.74 14.60
C LEU A 234 4.54 12.22 13.42
#